data_AF-A0A1R1YJW4-F1
#
_entry.id   AF-A0A1R1YJW4-F1
#
_cell.length_a   1.000
_cell.length_b   1.000
_cell.length_c   1.000
_cell.angle_alpha   90.00
_cell.angle_beta   90.00
_cell.angle_gamma   90.00
#
_symmetry.space_group_name_H-M   'P 1'
#
loop_
_entity.id
_entity.type
_entity.pdbx_description
1 polymer ?
#
loop_
_entity_poly.entity_id
_entity_poly.type
_entity_poly.pdbx_seq_one_letter_code
_entity_poly.pdbx_strand_id
1 'polypeptide(L)'
;MTENTAIDSSEILKQMLIQFNMNHNNNKFYYAELNGEQILVRYGRVGNKGVEHKYTGGLKKYESLLKAKRSKGYKDAMIEETVEGSSVKLQKNVIESALNEINYKDDLSKELVKTISLKNVHKITNSTSITFDSNDGLFKTPLGVIQRTGVVQAINLLSEIEKDLPQFLDLWSKEPAVKFDLQVKGKKRTSDGVIVNHNIQPSASLKSLADKLFSLNEQYFVIIPNKIKSAREMENLLFSSKAVEEQKSTCDALLETLNLIDDLKNKNVDKIEDTDSPTFRVEIEHVNDETVFALVNNLFETSKNRSHGYKIGKSRLIKLYRIKLESQQDAFEKCKNRISSQFNLLWHGTKTQNLLSIMSKGLLLPKLSPGEKVGAMFGDGLYFANQSTKSLNYCDGGLWTQNSNDNNTVYMFLASVITGNHFVPSGPVSNPPPEGFHSYWAKAGKSQVLNDEIIVFSADQIRLDYILEIQYDCNL
;
A
#
# COMPACT_ATOMS: atom_id res chain seq x y z
N MET A 1 35.82 28.40 -27.86
CA MET A 1 34.51 28.14 -28.49
C MET A 1 33.65 27.47 -27.44
N THR A 2 32.80 28.26 -26.80
CA THR A 2 31.83 27.79 -25.80
C THR A 2 30.63 27.22 -26.55
N GLU A 3 30.47 25.90 -26.50
CA GLU A 3 29.28 25.23 -27.01
C GLU A 3 28.08 25.65 -26.15
N ASN A 4 27.30 26.56 -26.72
CA ASN A 4 26.02 27.00 -26.20
C ASN A 4 25.00 25.95 -26.68
N THR A 5 24.74 24.93 -25.86
CA THR A 5 23.66 23.97 -26.11
C THR A 5 22.33 24.73 -26.02
N ALA A 6 21.83 25.16 -27.16
CA ALA A 6 20.48 25.67 -27.30
C ALA A 6 19.51 24.54 -26.95
N ILE A 7 18.81 24.69 -25.82
CA ILE A 7 17.66 23.85 -25.46
C ILE A 7 16.65 23.99 -26.59
N ASP A 8 16.19 22.86 -27.12
CA ASP A 8 15.27 22.80 -28.23
C ASP A 8 13.97 23.54 -27.90
N SER A 9 13.49 24.35 -28.84
CA SER A 9 12.36 25.28 -28.65
C SER A 9 10.99 24.62 -28.45
N SER A 10 10.96 23.29 -28.29
CA SER A 10 9.76 22.48 -28.06
C SER A 10 9.72 21.76 -26.70
N GLU A 11 10.72 21.91 -25.83
CA GLU A 11 10.77 21.15 -24.57
C GLU A 11 9.93 21.83 -23.46
N ILE A 12 8.87 21.15 -23.01
CA ILE A 12 8.02 21.63 -21.91
C ILE A 12 8.66 21.21 -20.57
N LEU A 13 9.14 22.18 -19.78
CA LEU A 13 9.71 21.90 -18.46
C LEU A 13 8.63 22.00 -17.36
N LYS A 14 8.54 21.01 -16.49
CA LYS A 14 7.54 20.95 -15.41
C LYS A 14 8.24 20.69 -14.08
N GLN A 15 7.94 21.51 -13.06
CA GLN A 15 8.47 21.34 -11.72
C GLN A 15 7.37 21.57 -10.70
N MET A 16 7.26 20.68 -9.71
CA MET A 16 6.57 20.99 -8.48
C MET A 16 7.51 20.99 -7.29
N LEU A 17 7.25 21.94 -6.40
CA LEU A 17 7.82 22.03 -5.09
C LEU A 17 6.75 21.83 -4.00
N ILE A 18 7.09 21.10 -2.94
CA ILE A 18 6.24 20.90 -1.76
C ILE A 18 6.88 21.59 -0.56
N GLN A 19 6.05 22.23 0.26
CA GLN A 19 6.45 22.75 1.56
C GLN A 19 5.52 22.20 2.63
N PHE A 20 6.07 21.33 3.46
CA PHE A 20 5.46 20.94 4.72
C PHE A 20 6.28 21.51 5.87
N ASN A 21 5.64 22.30 6.72
CA ASN A 21 6.28 22.81 7.93
C ASN A 21 5.23 23.09 9.01
N MET A 22 5.46 22.52 10.18
CA MET A 22 4.51 22.55 11.28
C MET A 22 4.45 23.92 11.93
N ASN A 23 5.60 24.53 12.20
CA ASN A 23 5.72 25.84 12.84
C ASN A 23 4.93 26.92 12.10
N HIS A 24 4.93 26.88 10.78
CA HIS A 24 4.25 27.87 9.94
C HIS A 24 2.88 27.41 9.42
N ASN A 25 2.37 26.25 9.85
CA ASN A 25 1.15 25.61 9.31
C ASN A 25 1.18 25.50 7.78
N ASN A 26 2.36 25.19 7.24
CA ASN A 26 2.55 25.01 5.82
C ASN A 26 2.25 23.56 5.47
N ASN A 27 1.27 23.38 4.60
CA ASN A 27 1.11 22.18 3.79
C ASN A 27 0.72 22.68 2.39
N LYS A 28 1.74 23.07 1.62
CA LYS A 28 1.61 23.89 0.41
C LYS A 28 2.31 23.24 -0.77
N PHE A 29 1.79 23.51 -1.96
CA PHE A 29 2.40 23.11 -3.22
C PHE A 29 2.65 24.33 -4.12
N TYR A 30 3.63 24.21 -5.01
CA TYR A 30 3.94 25.19 -6.05
C TYR A 30 4.37 24.49 -7.34
N TYR A 31 3.50 24.53 -8.35
CA TYR A 31 3.72 24.02 -9.70
C TYR A 31 4.21 25.13 -10.60
N ALA A 32 5.15 24.83 -11.47
CA ALA A 32 5.54 25.67 -12.58
C ALA A 32 5.75 24.81 -13.83
N GLU A 33 5.19 25.27 -14.94
CA GLU A 33 5.32 24.69 -16.28
C GLU A 33 5.81 25.77 -17.22
N LEU A 34 6.87 25.49 -17.97
CA LEU A 34 7.44 26.34 -19.00
C LEU A 34 7.14 25.74 -20.37
N ASN A 35 6.54 26.53 -21.25
CA ASN A 35 6.34 26.19 -22.66
C ASN A 35 6.80 27.37 -23.52
N GLY A 36 7.99 27.24 -24.12
CA GLY A 36 8.65 28.32 -24.83
C GLY A 36 8.92 29.52 -23.92
N GLU A 37 8.25 30.65 -24.18
CA GLU A 37 8.36 31.88 -23.38
C GLU A 37 7.31 32.00 -22.28
N GLN A 38 6.27 31.16 -22.31
CA GLN A 38 5.15 31.23 -21.37
C GLN A 38 5.39 30.30 -20.18
N ILE A 39 5.10 30.80 -18.99
CA ILE A 39 5.18 30.03 -17.74
C ILE A 39 3.80 30.01 -17.10
N LEU A 40 3.23 28.82 -16.90
CA LEU A 40 2.05 28.62 -16.07
C LEU A 40 2.49 28.20 -14.68
N VAL A 41 2.03 28.90 -13.64
CA VAL A 41 2.25 28.46 -12.27
C VAL A 41 0.91 28.18 -11.59
N ARG A 42 0.89 27.19 -10.72
CA ARG A 42 -0.27 26.87 -9.88
C ARG A 42 0.18 26.62 -8.46
N TYR A 43 -0.42 27.28 -7.47
CA TYR A 43 0.00 27.12 -6.08
C TYR A 43 -1.16 27.18 -5.10
N GLY A 44 -1.01 26.53 -3.94
CA GLY A 44 -2.08 26.47 -2.94
C GLY A 44 -1.75 25.54 -1.78
N ARG A 45 -2.77 25.23 -0.97
CA ARG A 45 -2.68 24.14 0.01
C ARG A 45 -2.85 22.80 -0.68
N VAL A 46 -2.09 21.79 -0.26
CA VAL A 46 -2.19 20.43 -0.79
C VAL A 46 -3.62 19.89 -0.67
N GLY A 47 -4.10 19.22 -1.72
CA GLY A 47 -5.47 18.67 -1.80
C GLY A 47 -6.55 19.67 -2.20
N ASN A 48 -6.19 20.91 -2.53
CA ASN A 48 -7.09 21.93 -3.09
C ASN A 48 -6.67 22.28 -4.53
N LYS A 49 -7.60 22.83 -5.33
CA LYS A 49 -7.34 23.22 -6.73
C LYS A 49 -6.15 24.19 -6.89
N GLY A 50 -6.00 25.11 -5.93
CA GLY A 50 -4.98 26.16 -5.96
C GLY A 50 -5.38 27.36 -6.82
N VAL A 51 -4.46 28.31 -6.95
CA VAL A 51 -4.58 29.52 -7.77
C VAL A 51 -3.57 29.43 -8.90
N GLU A 52 -4.00 29.83 -10.10
CA GLU A 52 -3.17 29.84 -11.30
C GLU A 52 -2.73 31.24 -11.67
N HIS A 53 -1.50 31.37 -12.15
CA HIS A 53 -0.95 32.60 -12.70
C HIS A 53 -0.08 32.30 -13.92
N LYS A 54 -0.10 33.21 -14.90
CA LYS A 54 0.75 33.12 -16.07
C LYS A 54 1.84 34.19 -16.01
N TYR A 55 3.06 33.82 -16.37
CA TYR A 55 4.19 34.71 -16.56
C TYR A 55 4.76 34.53 -17.96
N THR A 56 5.59 35.49 -18.36
CA THR A 56 6.39 35.46 -19.58
C THR A 56 7.84 35.79 -19.22
N GLY A 57 8.80 35.20 -19.94
CA GLY A 57 10.23 35.45 -19.73
C GLY A 57 11.10 34.19 -19.75
N GLY A 58 10.58 33.12 -20.35
CA GLY A 58 11.32 31.91 -20.68
C GLY A 58 12.00 31.23 -19.50
N LEU A 59 13.05 30.47 -19.81
CA LEU A 59 13.80 29.67 -18.84
C LEU A 59 14.37 30.49 -17.67
N LYS A 60 14.86 31.70 -17.93
CA LYS A 60 15.45 32.56 -16.88
C LYS A 60 14.42 32.92 -15.81
N LYS A 61 13.20 33.28 -16.23
CA LYS A 61 12.14 33.63 -15.29
C LYS A 61 11.64 32.40 -14.54
N TYR A 62 11.53 31.26 -15.23
CA TYR A 62 11.17 29.97 -14.66
C TYR A 62 12.11 29.56 -13.52
N GLU A 63 13.41 29.52 -13.78
CA GLU A 63 14.43 29.17 -12.77
C GLU A 63 14.44 30.14 -11.59
N SER A 64 14.26 31.44 -11.86
CA SER A 64 14.16 32.44 -10.80
C SER A 64 12.95 32.22 -9.88
N LEU A 65 11.80 31.81 -10.43
CA LEU A 65 10.60 31.52 -9.65
C LEU A 65 10.81 30.30 -8.75
N LEU A 66 11.41 29.23 -9.30
CA LEU A 66 11.73 28.02 -8.54
C LEU A 66 12.73 28.30 -7.42
N LYS A 67 13.84 28.99 -7.72
CA LYS A 67 14.84 29.38 -6.73
C LYS A 67 14.25 30.20 -5.59
N ALA A 68 13.35 31.14 -5.91
CA ALA A 68 12.66 31.97 -4.92
C ALA A 68 11.70 31.19 -4.02
N LYS A 69 11.24 30.00 -4.44
CA LYS A 69 10.41 29.10 -3.64
C LYS A 69 11.27 28.15 -2.82
N ARG A 70 12.35 27.61 -3.41
CA ARG A 70 13.33 26.79 -2.68
C ARG A 70 13.93 27.55 -1.49
N SER A 71 14.24 28.85 -1.66
CA SER A 71 14.71 29.71 -0.55
C SER A 71 13.68 29.92 0.58
N LYS A 72 12.39 29.69 0.30
CA LYS A 72 11.30 29.75 1.29
C LYS A 72 11.07 28.40 1.98
N GLY A 73 11.93 27.40 1.74
CA GLY A 73 11.83 26.07 2.33
C GLY A 73 10.93 25.10 1.56
N TYR A 74 10.60 25.39 0.30
CA TYR A 74 10.00 24.38 -0.57
C TYR A 74 11.09 23.41 -1.03
N LYS A 75 10.76 22.12 -1.08
CA LYS A 75 11.63 21.05 -1.57
C LYS A 75 11.08 20.52 -2.89
N ASP A 76 11.99 20.08 -3.75
CA ASP A 76 11.61 19.34 -4.96
C ASP A 76 10.90 18.05 -4.54
N ALA A 77 9.78 17.74 -5.17
CA ALA A 77 9.14 16.47 -4.94
C ALA A 77 9.91 15.34 -5.63
N MET A 78 9.98 14.17 -4.99
CA MET A 78 10.71 13.01 -5.51
C MET A 78 9.92 12.25 -6.58
N ILE A 79 9.86 12.85 -7.77
CA ILE A 79 8.94 12.48 -8.86
C ILE A 79 9.70 12.59 -10.17
N GLU A 80 9.45 11.68 -11.11
CA GLU A 80 10.07 11.74 -12.45
C GLU A 80 9.44 12.87 -13.29
N GLU A 81 10.29 13.61 -14.01
CA GLU A 81 9.84 14.40 -15.17
C GLU A 81 9.30 13.42 -16.22
N THR A 82 8.06 13.60 -16.65
CA THR A 82 7.65 13.04 -17.95
C THR A 82 8.49 13.71 -19.02
N VAL A 83 9.58 13.07 -19.45
CA VAL A 83 10.29 13.45 -20.66
C VAL A 83 9.33 13.24 -21.81
N GLU A 84 8.71 14.32 -22.30
CA GLU A 84 8.02 14.34 -23.58
C GLU A 84 9.08 14.17 -24.69
N GLY A 85 9.50 12.92 -24.91
CA GLY A 85 10.55 12.59 -25.87
C GLY A 85 10.77 11.09 -26.07
N SER A 86 10.50 10.26 -25.06
CA SER A 86 10.41 8.80 -25.23
C SER A 86 8.98 8.41 -25.57
N SER A 87 8.51 8.85 -26.74
CA SER A 87 7.20 8.51 -27.28
C SER A 87 7.18 7.10 -27.86
N VAL A 88 7.45 6.09 -27.02
CA VAL A 88 6.60 4.92 -27.13
C VAL A 88 5.29 5.36 -26.52
N LYS A 89 4.34 5.78 -27.37
CA LYS A 89 2.93 5.87 -26.99
C LYS A 89 2.59 4.55 -26.30
N LEU A 90 2.59 4.51 -24.96
CA LEU A 90 1.97 3.44 -24.21
C LEU A 90 0.47 3.61 -24.46
N GLN A 91 0.02 3.12 -25.61
CA GLN A 91 -1.29 3.34 -26.19
C GLN A 91 -2.39 2.54 -25.48
N LYS A 92 -2.05 1.90 -24.35
CA LYS A 92 -2.98 1.21 -23.47
C LYS A 92 -2.60 1.48 -22.03
N ASN A 93 -3.60 1.86 -21.25
CA ASN A 93 -3.55 1.93 -19.79
C ASN A 93 -2.92 0.63 -19.25
N VAL A 94 -1.90 0.71 -18.40
CA VAL A 94 -1.16 -0.48 -17.91
C VAL A 94 -2.07 -1.41 -17.12
N ILE A 95 -3.06 -0.87 -16.40
CA ILE A 95 -4.10 -1.66 -15.72
C ILE A 95 -5.02 -2.32 -16.74
N GLU A 96 -5.39 -1.62 -17.82
CA GLU A 96 -6.19 -2.20 -18.91
C GLU A 96 -5.41 -3.27 -19.68
N SER A 97 -4.09 -3.12 -19.81
CA SER A 97 -3.21 -4.14 -20.37
C SER A 97 -3.15 -5.37 -19.46
N ALA A 98 -3.01 -5.18 -18.15
CA ALA A 98 -3.10 -6.27 -17.16
C ALA A 98 -4.46 -6.99 -17.22
N LEU A 99 -5.55 -6.24 -17.36
CA LEU A 99 -6.90 -6.80 -17.55
C LEU A 99 -6.99 -7.60 -18.86
N ASN A 100 -6.42 -7.10 -19.95
CA ASN A 100 -6.50 -7.76 -21.26
C ASN A 100 -5.66 -9.04 -21.36
N GLU A 101 -4.67 -9.23 -20.48
CA GLU A 101 -3.81 -10.40 -20.49
C GLU A 101 -4.40 -11.60 -19.72
N ILE A 102 -5.40 -11.40 -18.86
CA ILE A 102 -6.06 -12.48 -18.11
C ILE A 102 -7.09 -13.19 -19.00
N ASN A 103 -7.08 -14.53 -18.98
CA ASN A 103 -8.06 -15.37 -19.67
C ASN A 103 -9.34 -15.50 -18.81
N TYR A 104 -10.33 -14.64 -19.08
CA TYR A 104 -11.64 -14.71 -18.45
C TYR A 104 -12.55 -15.72 -19.14
N LYS A 105 -13.18 -16.61 -18.37
CA LYS A 105 -14.18 -17.55 -18.90
C LYS A 105 -15.60 -17.01 -18.96
N ASP A 106 -15.86 -15.92 -18.23
CA ASP A 106 -17.18 -15.32 -18.11
C ASP A 106 -17.11 -13.85 -17.68
N ASP A 107 -18.22 -13.12 -17.84
CA ASP A 107 -18.30 -11.69 -17.53
C ASP A 107 -18.15 -11.38 -16.03
N LEU A 108 -18.55 -12.30 -15.14
CA LEU A 108 -18.43 -12.11 -13.69
C LEU A 108 -16.95 -12.14 -13.26
N SER A 109 -16.15 -13.03 -13.84
CA SER A 109 -14.71 -13.10 -13.61
C SER A 109 -13.99 -11.83 -14.09
N LYS A 110 -14.45 -11.23 -15.19
CA LYS A 110 -13.95 -9.94 -15.69
C LYS A 110 -14.38 -8.78 -14.77
N GLU A 111 -15.62 -8.79 -14.30
CA GLU A 111 -16.15 -7.82 -13.34
C GLU A 111 -15.38 -7.85 -12.01
N LEU A 112 -15.02 -9.04 -11.52
CA LEU A 112 -14.18 -9.21 -10.32
C LEU A 112 -12.88 -8.42 -10.42
N VAL A 113 -12.10 -8.67 -11.48
CA VAL A 113 -10.77 -8.04 -11.62
C VAL A 113 -10.89 -6.54 -11.87
N LYS A 114 -11.91 -6.10 -12.62
CA LYS A 114 -12.23 -4.67 -12.78
C LYS A 114 -12.56 -4.02 -11.44
N THR A 115 -13.36 -4.69 -10.60
CA THR A 115 -13.74 -4.20 -9.27
C THR A 115 -12.52 -4.09 -8.34
N ILE A 116 -11.65 -5.10 -8.32
CA ILE A 116 -10.40 -5.07 -7.54
C ILE A 116 -9.52 -3.90 -8.00
N SER A 117 -9.34 -3.73 -9.31
CA SER A 117 -8.55 -2.64 -9.88
C SER A 117 -9.08 -1.26 -9.50
N LEU A 118 -10.40 -1.07 -9.60
CA LEU A 118 -11.06 0.18 -9.20
C LEU A 118 -10.93 0.45 -7.69
N LYS A 119 -11.09 -0.58 -6.86
CA LYS A 119 -10.89 -0.46 -5.40
C LYS A 119 -9.47 -0.02 -5.07
N ASN A 120 -8.46 -0.53 -5.78
CA ASN A 120 -7.06 -0.14 -5.56
C ASN A 120 -6.81 1.32 -5.92
N VAL A 121 -7.31 1.75 -7.08
CA VAL A 121 -7.24 3.17 -7.49
C VAL A 121 -7.92 4.06 -6.46
N HIS A 122 -9.17 3.76 -6.10
CA HIS A 122 -9.95 4.54 -5.14
C HIS A 122 -9.29 4.61 -3.76
N LYS A 123 -8.71 3.51 -3.27
CA LYS A 123 -7.99 3.45 -1.99
C LYS A 123 -6.80 4.40 -1.97
N ILE A 124 -6.08 4.51 -3.08
CA ILE A 124 -4.93 5.41 -3.23
C ILE A 124 -5.39 6.87 -3.38
N THR A 125 -6.42 7.14 -4.20
CA THR A 125 -6.80 8.51 -4.55
C THR A 125 -7.65 9.22 -3.49
N ASN A 126 -8.40 8.49 -2.66
CA ASN A 126 -9.36 9.11 -1.73
C ASN A 126 -8.72 9.82 -0.53
N SER A 127 -7.61 9.30 -0.03
CA SER A 127 -6.94 9.81 1.18
C SER A 127 -5.73 10.68 0.87
N THR A 128 -5.35 10.81 -0.39
CA THR A 128 -4.11 11.48 -0.82
C THR A 128 -4.38 12.58 -1.84
N SER A 129 -3.35 13.35 -2.19
CA SER A 129 -3.43 14.26 -3.34
C SER A 129 -3.09 13.58 -4.67
N ILE A 130 -2.95 12.25 -4.66
CA ILE A 130 -2.56 11.44 -5.81
C ILE A 130 -3.80 11.22 -6.68
N THR A 131 -3.59 11.37 -7.98
CA THR A 131 -4.56 11.11 -9.04
C THR A 131 -4.13 9.88 -9.83
N PHE A 132 -5.08 9.20 -10.45
CA PHE A 132 -4.80 8.12 -11.40
C PHE A 132 -5.14 8.63 -12.79
N ASP A 133 -4.19 8.56 -13.73
CA ASP A 133 -4.46 8.90 -15.11
C ASP A 133 -4.90 7.64 -15.86
N SER A 134 -6.14 7.65 -16.33
CA SER A 134 -6.74 6.52 -17.02
C SER A 134 -6.14 6.24 -18.40
N ASN A 135 -5.37 7.17 -18.97
CA ASN A 135 -4.78 7.01 -20.31
C ASN A 135 -3.50 6.18 -20.27
N ASP A 136 -2.60 6.47 -19.33
CA ASP A 136 -1.33 5.73 -19.18
C ASP A 136 -1.34 4.74 -18.01
N GLY A 137 -2.38 4.76 -17.17
CA GLY A 137 -2.51 3.85 -16.04
C GLY A 137 -1.56 4.17 -14.88
N LEU A 138 -1.05 5.40 -14.80
CA LEU A 138 -0.06 5.80 -13.79
C LEU A 138 -0.70 6.58 -12.65
N PHE A 139 -0.20 6.33 -11.44
CA PHE A 139 -0.47 7.20 -10.30
C PHE A 139 0.36 8.46 -10.42
N LYS A 140 -0.32 9.55 -10.72
CA LYS A 140 0.24 10.88 -10.85
C LYS A 140 -0.14 11.67 -9.64
N THR A 141 0.86 12.22 -8.96
CA THR A 141 0.58 13.44 -8.21
C THR A 141 0.33 14.58 -9.21
N PRO A 142 -0.10 15.77 -8.79
CA PRO A 142 -0.11 16.94 -9.65
C PRO A 142 1.29 17.39 -10.15
N LEU A 143 2.34 16.60 -9.90
CA LEU A 143 3.76 16.91 -10.06
C LEU A 143 4.41 16.00 -11.11
N GLY A 144 3.74 14.91 -11.49
CA GLY A 144 4.32 13.81 -12.27
C GLY A 144 4.07 12.44 -11.63
N VAL A 145 4.69 11.42 -12.21
CA VAL A 145 4.52 10.01 -11.83
C VAL A 145 5.27 9.71 -10.55
N ILE A 146 4.59 9.10 -9.57
CA ILE A 146 5.21 8.73 -8.29
C ILE A 146 6.26 7.65 -8.53
N GLN A 147 7.47 7.87 -8.01
CA GLN A 147 8.54 6.88 -8.10
C GLN A 147 8.45 5.83 -6.99
N ARG A 148 8.84 4.60 -7.33
CA ARG A 148 9.03 3.50 -6.38
C ARG A 148 9.99 3.87 -5.25
N THR A 149 11.08 4.56 -5.57
CA THR A 149 12.09 5.03 -4.61
C THR A 149 11.50 5.95 -3.54
N GLY A 150 10.67 6.92 -3.94
CA GLY A 150 9.97 7.81 -3.03
C GLY A 150 9.02 7.04 -2.11
N VAL A 151 8.23 6.10 -2.64
CA VAL A 151 7.33 5.27 -1.83
C VAL A 151 8.11 4.40 -0.83
N VAL A 152 9.22 3.80 -1.23
CA VAL A 152 10.09 3.02 -0.33
C VAL A 152 10.67 3.89 0.79
N GLN A 153 11.11 5.12 0.49
CA GLN A 153 11.57 6.05 1.52
C GLN A 153 10.45 6.44 2.49
N ALA A 154 9.23 6.65 1.98
CA ALA A 154 8.07 6.95 2.80
C ALA A 154 7.73 5.79 3.76
N ILE A 155 7.82 4.54 3.29
CA ILE A 155 7.65 3.35 4.13
C ILE A 155 8.69 3.34 5.25
N ASN A 156 9.97 3.53 4.95
CA ASN A 156 11.02 3.56 5.97
C ASN A 156 10.78 4.64 7.05
N LEU A 157 10.31 5.83 6.64
CA LEU A 157 9.95 6.89 7.60
C LEU A 157 8.79 6.46 8.51
N LEU A 158 7.77 5.78 7.96
CA LEU A 158 6.65 5.26 8.76
C LEU A 158 7.10 4.21 9.79
N SER A 159 8.10 3.39 9.44
CA SER A 159 8.71 2.40 10.32
C SER A 159 9.44 3.03 11.49
N GLU A 160 10.20 4.09 11.22
CA GLU A 160 10.85 4.87 12.27
C GLU A 160 9.84 5.52 13.21
N ILE A 161 8.75 6.09 12.66
CA ILE A 161 7.66 6.65 13.46
C ILE A 161 7.02 5.57 14.33
N GLU A 162 6.66 4.43 13.75
CA GLU A 162 6.01 3.31 14.47
C GLU A 162 6.86 2.79 15.63
N LYS A 163 8.18 2.72 15.44
CA LYS A 163 9.12 2.28 16.47
C LYS A 163 9.14 3.21 17.68
N ASP A 164 9.13 4.52 17.46
CA ASP A 164 9.28 5.53 18.50
C ASP A 164 7.96 5.95 19.14
N LEU A 165 6.85 5.78 18.42
CA LEU A 165 5.52 6.26 18.83
C LEU A 165 5.04 5.69 20.18
N PRO A 166 5.19 4.39 20.51
CA PRO A 166 4.75 3.86 21.80
C PRO A 166 5.44 4.53 22.99
N GLN A 167 6.75 4.76 22.88
CA GLN A 167 7.52 5.43 23.93
C GLN A 167 7.07 6.89 24.08
N PHE A 168 6.79 7.57 22.97
CA PHE A 168 6.28 8.93 22.98
C PHE A 168 4.93 9.01 23.69
N LEU A 169 3.99 8.12 23.34
CA LEU A 169 2.65 8.11 23.93
C LEU A 169 2.69 7.79 25.43
N ASP A 170 3.55 6.86 25.87
CA ASP A 170 3.75 6.56 27.30
C ASP A 170 4.27 7.80 28.06
N LEU A 171 5.34 8.43 27.57
CA LEU A 171 5.87 9.64 28.20
C LEU A 171 4.86 10.79 28.21
N TRP A 172 4.15 11.00 27.11
CA TRP A 172 3.17 12.07 27.01
C TRP A 172 1.96 11.85 27.93
N SER A 173 1.54 10.59 28.14
CA SER A 173 0.48 10.23 29.09
C SER A 173 0.82 10.59 30.54
N LYS A 174 2.12 10.60 30.88
CA LYS A 174 2.64 10.98 32.21
C LYS A 174 2.75 12.49 32.38
N GLU A 175 2.70 13.26 31.28
CA GLU A 175 2.78 14.72 31.26
C GLU A 175 1.54 15.34 30.57
N PRO A 176 0.30 15.10 31.03
CA PRO A 176 -0.93 15.46 30.31
C PRO A 176 -1.16 16.97 30.15
N ALA A 177 -0.45 17.77 30.95
CA ALA A 177 -0.49 19.22 30.91
C ALA A 177 0.41 19.82 29.81
N VAL A 178 1.34 19.02 29.26
CA VAL A 178 2.16 19.40 28.10
C VAL A 178 1.29 19.34 26.84
N LYS A 179 1.20 20.46 26.14
CA LYS A 179 0.54 20.57 24.84
C LYS A 179 1.57 20.83 23.76
N PHE A 180 1.58 19.96 22.77
CA PHE A 180 2.44 20.03 21.60
C PHE A 180 1.75 20.68 20.39
N ASP A 181 0.41 20.79 20.41
CA ASP A 181 -0.32 21.52 19.39
C ASP A 181 0.16 22.96 19.33
N LEU A 182 0.61 23.39 18.16
CA LEU A 182 1.10 24.74 17.91
C LEU A 182 -0.08 25.71 17.72
N GLN A 183 -1.11 25.65 18.58
CA GLN A 183 -2.22 26.60 18.54
C GLN A 183 -1.73 27.99 18.94
N VAL A 184 -1.51 28.85 17.95
CA VAL A 184 -1.55 30.31 18.16
C VAL A 184 -3.02 30.73 18.17
N LYS A 185 -3.78 30.35 19.21
CA LYS A 185 -4.97 31.16 19.54
C LYS A 185 -4.41 32.43 20.18
N GLY A 186 -4.79 33.59 19.64
CA GLY A 186 -4.25 34.89 20.01
C GLY A 186 -4.01 34.99 21.51
N LYS A 187 -2.79 35.38 21.88
CA LYS A 187 -2.32 35.50 23.27
C LYS A 187 -3.45 36.07 24.14
N LYS A 188 -4.07 35.27 25.01
CA LYS A 188 -4.99 35.80 26.02
C LYS A 188 -4.17 36.74 26.89
N ARG A 189 -4.48 38.03 26.78
CA ARG A 189 -3.93 39.06 27.65
C ARG A 189 -4.80 39.12 28.90
N THR A 190 -4.18 39.25 30.06
CA THR A 190 -4.90 39.73 31.24
C THR A 190 -5.36 41.17 31.00
N SER A 191 -6.28 41.69 31.84
CA SER A 191 -6.68 43.10 31.84
C SER A 191 -5.50 44.07 31.86
N ASP A 192 -4.36 43.63 32.39
CA ASP A 192 -3.14 44.44 32.60
C ASP A 192 -2.11 44.25 31.46
N GLY A 193 -2.48 43.59 30.36
CA GLY A 193 -1.64 43.45 29.17
C GLY A 193 -0.56 42.37 29.24
N VAL A 194 -0.49 41.58 30.32
CA VAL A 194 0.48 40.49 30.48
C VAL A 194 0.08 39.29 29.62
N ILE A 195 1.05 38.75 28.88
CA ILE A 195 0.87 37.54 28.06
C ILE A 195 0.89 36.32 28.98
N VAL A 196 -0.23 35.61 29.07
CA VAL A 196 -0.32 34.36 29.82
C VAL A 196 0.08 33.21 28.89
N ASN A 197 1.37 32.87 28.85
CA ASN A 197 1.82 31.61 28.25
C ASN A 197 1.94 30.55 29.35
N HIS A 198 0.88 29.77 29.57
CA HIS A 198 0.93 28.57 30.42
C HIS A 198 1.36 27.34 29.61
N ASN A 199 2.44 27.45 28.83
CA ASN A 199 3.00 26.27 28.17
C ASN A 199 4.01 25.63 29.12
N ILE A 200 3.54 24.62 29.85
CA ILE A 200 4.40 23.74 30.66
C ILE A 200 5.42 23.12 29.72
N GLN A 201 6.70 23.23 30.09
CA GLN A 201 7.78 22.66 29.30
C GLN A 201 7.80 21.14 29.50
N PRO A 202 7.92 20.36 28.41
CA PRO A 202 8.09 18.91 28.51
C PRO A 202 9.41 18.55 29.18
N SER A 203 9.46 17.34 29.75
CA SER A 203 10.74 16.72 30.12
C SER A 203 11.68 16.64 28.91
N ALA A 204 12.99 16.61 29.16
CA ALA A 204 13.99 16.56 28.10
C ALA A 204 13.84 15.33 27.19
N SER A 205 13.47 14.18 27.76
CA SER A 205 13.19 12.94 27.02
C SER A 205 11.95 13.07 26.14
N LEU A 206 10.84 13.57 26.67
CA LEU A 206 9.61 13.77 25.91
C LEU A 206 9.83 14.78 24.78
N LYS A 207 10.53 15.88 25.07
CA LYS A 207 10.88 16.90 24.07
C LYS A 207 11.71 16.33 22.93
N SER A 208 12.79 15.61 23.26
CA SER A 208 13.68 15.02 22.25
C SER A 208 12.94 14.07 21.32
N LEU A 209 12.01 13.28 21.85
CA LEU A 209 11.23 12.32 21.08
C LEU A 209 10.16 13.02 20.23
N ALA A 210 9.51 14.05 20.78
CA ALA A 210 8.58 14.89 20.04
C ALA A 210 9.26 15.57 18.85
N ASP A 211 10.42 16.21 19.07
CA ASP A 211 11.20 16.88 18.02
C ASP A 211 11.60 15.90 16.91
N LYS A 212 11.98 14.67 17.27
CA LYS A 212 12.26 13.60 16.30
C LYS A 212 11.02 13.23 15.48
N LEU A 213 9.89 12.94 16.14
CA LEU A 213 8.64 12.57 15.47
C LEU A 213 8.11 13.69 14.58
N PHE A 214 8.25 14.94 14.98
CA PHE A 214 7.90 16.09 14.15
C PHE A 214 8.77 16.17 12.90
N SER A 215 10.09 16.00 13.03
CA SER A 215 11.01 15.93 11.89
C SER A 215 10.63 14.80 10.91
N LEU A 216 10.31 13.61 11.42
CA LEU A 216 9.87 12.48 10.60
C LEU A 216 8.56 12.76 9.86
N ASN A 217 7.59 13.40 10.54
CA ASN A 217 6.34 13.85 9.90
C ASN A 217 6.61 14.87 8.77
N GLU A 218 7.46 15.87 9.01
CA GLU A 218 7.80 16.86 7.97
C GLU A 218 8.46 16.22 6.76
N GLN A 219 9.33 15.22 6.97
CA GLN A 219 9.95 14.46 5.88
C GLN A 219 8.91 13.61 5.13
N TYR A 220 8.04 12.91 5.85
CA TYR A 220 7.02 12.03 5.25
C TYR A 220 6.06 12.82 4.36
N PHE A 221 5.46 13.90 4.86
CA PHE A 221 4.44 14.65 4.11
C PHE A 221 5.01 15.48 2.93
N VAL A 222 6.34 15.61 2.83
CA VAL A 222 6.99 16.12 1.61
C VAL A 222 7.00 15.05 0.51
N ILE A 223 7.19 13.78 0.87
CA ILE A 223 7.24 12.65 -0.08
C ILE A 223 5.82 12.21 -0.47
N ILE A 224 4.94 12.00 0.51
CA ILE A 224 3.53 11.59 0.31
C ILE A 224 2.62 12.74 0.75
N PRO A 225 2.36 13.72 -0.14
CA PRO A 225 1.56 14.89 0.20
C PRO A 225 0.08 14.54 0.37
N ASN A 226 -0.42 14.71 1.59
CA ASN A 226 -1.83 14.48 1.93
C ASN A 226 -2.57 15.78 2.24
N LYS A 227 -3.88 15.76 2.02
CA LYS A 227 -4.75 16.85 2.44
C LYS A 227 -4.93 16.79 3.96
N ILE A 228 -4.35 17.75 4.67
CA ILE A 228 -4.55 17.90 6.11
C ILE A 228 -5.14 19.26 6.45
N LYS A 229 -6.01 19.29 7.47
CA LYS A 229 -6.66 20.53 7.93
C LYS A 229 -5.61 21.51 8.44
N SER A 230 -4.76 21.06 9.35
CA SER A 230 -3.72 21.87 9.99
C SER A 230 -2.44 21.06 10.21
N ALA A 231 -1.30 21.57 9.75
CA ALA A 231 0.02 20.98 10.02
C ALA A 231 0.50 21.26 11.46
N ARG A 232 -0.31 21.95 12.27
CA ARG A 232 0.00 22.33 13.66
C ARG A 232 -0.68 21.46 14.71
N GLU A 233 -1.64 20.66 14.28
CA GLU A 233 -2.47 19.85 15.16
C GLU A 233 -2.03 18.39 15.02
N MET A 234 -1.62 17.78 16.11
CA MET A 234 -1.08 16.41 16.09
C MET A 234 -2.09 15.38 15.59
N GLU A 235 -3.39 15.64 15.79
CA GLU A 235 -4.48 14.79 15.29
C GLU A 235 -4.50 14.66 13.76
N ASN A 236 -3.92 15.63 13.03
CA ASN A 236 -3.82 15.59 11.57
C ASN A 236 -2.51 14.94 11.09
N LEU A 237 -1.71 14.41 12.00
CA LEU A 237 -0.34 13.92 11.77
C LEU A 237 -0.18 12.48 12.25
N LEU A 238 1.03 11.93 12.11
CA LEU A 238 1.37 10.54 12.42
C LEU A 238 1.75 10.36 13.90
N PHE A 239 0.85 10.78 14.79
CA PHE A 239 0.98 10.63 16.26
C PHE A 239 0.00 9.61 16.84
N SER A 240 -0.60 8.76 16.01
CA SER A 240 -1.42 7.63 16.47
C SER A 240 -1.12 6.40 15.62
N SER A 241 -1.20 5.21 16.24
CA SER A 241 -0.98 3.95 15.53
C SER A 241 -1.94 3.81 14.35
N LYS A 242 -3.19 4.26 14.51
CA LYS A 242 -4.19 4.28 13.45
C LYS A 242 -3.73 5.13 12.25
N ALA A 243 -3.28 6.36 12.47
CA ALA A 243 -2.83 7.24 11.39
C ALA A 243 -1.61 6.67 10.64
N VAL A 244 -0.68 6.05 11.37
CA VAL A 244 0.50 5.39 10.79
C VAL A 244 0.08 4.19 9.94
N GLU A 245 -0.83 3.35 10.45
CA GLU A 245 -1.33 2.15 9.76
C GLU A 245 -2.10 2.50 8.47
N GLU A 246 -2.94 3.53 8.50
CA GLU A 246 -3.64 4.03 7.31
C GLU A 246 -2.65 4.51 6.22
N GLN A 247 -1.58 5.21 6.62
CA GLN A 247 -0.54 5.66 5.70
C GLN A 247 0.32 4.50 5.17
N LYS A 248 0.71 3.54 6.01
CA LYS A 248 1.41 2.32 5.59
C LYS A 248 0.58 1.57 4.54
N SER A 249 -0.69 1.35 4.83
CA SER A 249 -1.64 0.70 3.91
C SER A 249 -1.70 1.39 2.54
N THR A 250 -1.65 2.72 2.52
CA THR A 250 -1.62 3.52 1.28
C THR A 250 -0.29 3.37 0.53
N CYS A 251 0.84 3.43 1.23
CA CYS A 251 2.17 3.26 0.63
C CYS A 251 2.37 1.84 0.08
N ASP A 252 1.88 0.82 0.80
CA ASP A 252 1.89 -0.57 0.33
C ASP A 252 1.10 -0.71 -0.98
N ALA A 253 -0.10 -0.11 -1.04
CA ALA A 253 -0.94 -0.15 -2.25
C ALA A 253 -0.25 0.50 -3.46
N LEU A 254 0.38 1.65 -3.22
CA LEU A 254 1.17 2.37 -4.22
C LEU A 254 2.34 1.51 -4.69
N LEU A 255 3.13 0.97 -3.76
CA LEU A 255 4.31 0.18 -4.06
C LEU A 255 3.95 -1.08 -4.86
N GLU A 256 2.91 -1.80 -4.45
CA GLU A 256 2.44 -2.99 -5.15
C GLU A 256 1.98 -2.68 -6.57
N THR A 257 1.23 -1.58 -6.75
CA THR A 257 0.78 -1.19 -8.08
C THR A 257 1.94 -0.74 -8.97
N LEU A 258 2.90 0.02 -8.43
CA LEU A 258 4.10 0.42 -9.15
C LEU A 258 4.94 -0.79 -9.57
N ASN A 259 5.16 -1.75 -8.66
CA ASN A 259 5.88 -2.98 -9.00
C ASN A 259 5.16 -3.73 -10.12
N LEU A 260 3.84 -3.89 -10.04
CA LEU A 260 3.05 -4.55 -11.08
C LEU A 260 3.21 -3.84 -12.44
N ILE A 261 3.17 -2.50 -12.45
CA ILE A 261 3.39 -1.70 -13.65
C ILE A 261 4.80 -1.95 -14.22
N ASP A 262 5.82 -1.95 -13.37
CA ASP A 262 7.21 -2.19 -13.77
C ASP A 262 7.39 -3.60 -14.36
N ASP A 263 6.79 -4.63 -13.75
CA ASP A 263 6.86 -6.00 -14.27
C ASP A 263 6.21 -6.11 -15.66
N LEU A 264 5.07 -5.44 -15.86
CA LEU A 264 4.36 -5.44 -17.13
C LEU A 264 5.14 -4.68 -18.21
N LYS A 265 5.81 -3.59 -17.84
CA LYS A 265 6.71 -2.88 -18.74
C LYS A 265 7.91 -3.74 -19.13
N ASN A 266 8.61 -4.31 -18.16
CA ASN A 266 9.82 -5.11 -18.41
C ASN A 266 9.53 -6.32 -19.29
N LYS A 267 8.43 -7.05 -19.04
CA LYS A 267 8.05 -8.20 -19.87
C LYS A 267 7.62 -7.83 -21.30
N ASN A 268 7.12 -6.61 -21.53
CA ASN A 268 6.80 -6.15 -22.88
C ASN A 268 8.05 -5.74 -23.69
N VAL A 269 9.17 -5.40 -23.02
CA VAL A 269 10.45 -5.14 -23.68
C VAL A 269 11.07 -6.45 -24.16
N ASP A 270 10.94 -7.54 -23.40
CA ASP A 270 11.43 -8.88 -23.79
C ASP A 270 10.64 -9.50 -24.95
N LYS A 271 9.45 -8.97 -25.29
CA LYS A 271 8.61 -9.44 -26.41
C LYS A 271 9.03 -8.94 -27.80
N ILE A 272 10.06 -8.09 -27.89
CA ILE A 272 10.60 -7.67 -29.19
C ILE A 272 11.30 -8.84 -29.90
N GLU A 273 11.57 -9.95 -29.19
CA GLU A 273 11.95 -11.24 -29.78
C GLU A 273 10.77 -12.25 -29.71
N ASP A 274 9.94 -12.21 -30.75
CA ASP A 274 9.18 -13.33 -31.36
C ASP A 274 8.61 -14.43 -30.43
N THR A 275 7.47 -14.18 -29.75
CA THR A 275 6.39 -15.18 -29.55
C THR A 275 5.09 -14.50 -29.07
N ASP A 276 3.96 -14.83 -29.71
CA ASP A 276 2.60 -14.36 -29.39
C ASP A 276 2.01 -15.02 -28.12
N SER A 277 2.83 -15.15 -27.05
CA SER A 277 2.42 -15.80 -25.80
C SER A 277 1.89 -14.77 -24.79
N PRO A 278 0.69 -14.97 -24.19
CA PRO A 278 0.13 -14.03 -23.23
C PRO A 278 1.01 -13.91 -21.96
N THR A 279 1.18 -12.69 -21.47
CA THR A 279 2.07 -12.33 -20.34
C THR A 279 1.46 -12.68 -18.97
N PHE A 280 0.13 -12.59 -18.82
CA PHE A 280 -0.61 -13.24 -17.73
C PHE A 280 -1.12 -14.59 -18.22
N ARG A 281 -0.47 -15.66 -17.79
CA ARG A 281 -0.99 -17.02 -17.96
C ARG A 281 -1.92 -17.35 -16.80
N VAL A 282 -2.95 -16.52 -16.64
CA VAL A 282 -3.93 -16.61 -15.57
C VAL A 282 -5.29 -16.85 -16.19
N GLU A 283 -5.97 -17.88 -15.69
CA GLU A 283 -7.34 -18.18 -16.06
C GLU A 283 -8.25 -18.00 -14.84
N ILE A 284 -9.39 -17.32 -15.05
CA ILE A 284 -10.37 -17.07 -13.99
C ILE A 284 -11.77 -17.40 -14.52
N GLU A 285 -12.54 -18.11 -13.70
CA GLU A 285 -13.91 -18.54 -14.01
C GLU A 285 -14.78 -18.41 -12.75
N HIS A 286 -15.98 -17.85 -12.88
CA HIS A 286 -17.01 -17.90 -11.85
C HIS A 286 -17.55 -19.33 -11.70
N VAL A 287 -17.57 -19.84 -10.46
CA VAL A 287 -18.04 -21.20 -10.19
C VAL A 287 -19.57 -21.23 -10.22
N ASN A 288 -20.12 -21.75 -11.32
CA ASN A 288 -21.56 -22.00 -11.47
C ASN A 288 -21.98 -23.38 -10.93
N ASP A 289 -21.02 -24.25 -10.61
CA ASP A 289 -21.29 -25.56 -10.02
C ASP A 289 -21.72 -25.42 -8.55
N GLU A 290 -23.01 -25.63 -8.30
CA GLU A 290 -23.61 -25.54 -6.97
C GLU A 290 -22.98 -26.51 -5.96
N THR A 291 -22.52 -27.67 -6.41
CA THR A 291 -21.91 -28.67 -5.52
C THR A 291 -20.53 -28.22 -5.05
N VAL A 292 -19.74 -27.64 -5.96
CA VAL A 292 -18.42 -27.06 -5.63
C VAL A 292 -18.61 -25.84 -4.73
N PHE A 293 -19.56 -24.96 -5.05
CA PHE A 293 -19.87 -23.81 -4.21
C PHE A 293 -20.30 -24.25 -2.80
N ALA A 294 -21.22 -25.21 -2.69
CA ALA A 294 -21.70 -25.73 -1.41
C ALA A 294 -20.58 -26.36 -0.58
N LEU A 295 -19.66 -27.10 -1.22
CA LEU A 295 -18.50 -27.69 -0.55
C LEU A 295 -17.59 -26.61 0.05
N VAL A 296 -17.21 -25.61 -0.75
CA VAL A 296 -16.34 -24.52 -0.29
C VAL A 296 -17.04 -23.65 0.75
N ASN A 297 -18.33 -23.38 0.58
CA ASN A 297 -19.12 -22.67 1.57
C ASN A 297 -19.20 -23.43 2.89
N ASN A 298 -19.40 -24.75 2.86
CA ASN A 298 -19.40 -25.57 4.06
C ASN A 298 -18.03 -25.52 4.75
N LEU A 299 -16.93 -25.64 4.01
CA LEU A 299 -15.58 -25.48 4.55
C LEU A 299 -15.39 -24.09 5.18
N PHE A 300 -15.88 -23.04 4.53
CA PHE A 300 -15.81 -21.67 5.02
C PHE A 300 -16.57 -21.49 6.34
N GLU A 301 -17.83 -21.94 6.40
CA GLU A 301 -18.71 -21.82 7.58
C GLU A 301 -18.24 -22.67 8.77
N THR A 302 -17.86 -23.92 8.52
CA THR A 302 -17.44 -24.85 9.59
C THR A 302 -16.08 -24.50 10.19
N SER A 303 -15.21 -23.84 9.42
CA SER A 303 -13.91 -23.37 9.90
C SER A 303 -13.94 -21.99 10.58
N LYS A 304 -15.13 -21.41 10.81
CA LYS A 304 -15.26 -20.15 11.55
C LYS A 304 -14.98 -20.34 13.03
N ASN A 305 -14.19 -19.42 13.59
CA ASN A 305 -13.99 -19.30 15.04
C ASN A 305 -14.67 -18.03 15.56
N ARG A 306 -15.55 -18.19 16.56
CA ARG A 306 -16.35 -17.10 17.18
C ARG A 306 -15.49 -16.10 17.95
N SER A 307 -14.30 -16.49 18.39
CA SER A 307 -13.37 -15.63 19.12
C SER A 307 -12.67 -14.59 18.24
N HIS A 308 -12.84 -14.66 16.91
CA HIS A 308 -12.19 -13.75 15.95
C HIS A 308 -12.97 -12.48 15.64
N GLY A 309 -13.97 -12.15 16.47
CA GLY A 309 -14.76 -10.93 16.36
C GLY A 309 -16.12 -11.15 15.70
N TYR A 310 -17.12 -10.44 16.23
CA TYR A 310 -18.52 -10.61 15.86
C TYR A 310 -18.81 -10.34 14.38
N LYS A 311 -18.31 -9.22 13.84
CA LYS A 311 -18.49 -8.83 12.43
C LYS A 311 -17.94 -9.89 11.47
N ILE A 312 -16.77 -10.45 11.80
CA ILE A 312 -16.10 -11.48 11.00
C ILE A 312 -16.84 -12.82 11.11
N GLY A 313 -17.35 -13.16 12.30
CA GLY A 313 -18.19 -14.35 12.50
C GLY A 313 -19.47 -14.34 11.66
N LYS A 314 -20.02 -13.15 11.37
CA LYS A 314 -21.20 -12.95 10.52
C LYS A 314 -20.91 -12.77 9.02
N SER A 315 -19.66 -12.95 8.59
CA SER A 315 -19.31 -12.91 7.18
C SER A 315 -20.01 -14.03 6.39
N ARG A 316 -20.27 -13.80 5.10
CA ARG A 316 -20.89 -14.79 4.21
C ARG A 316 -20.19 -14.86 2.86
N LEU A 317 -19.99 -16.07 2.34
CA LEU A 317 -19.53 -16.27 0.97
C LEU A 317 -20.64 -15.86 -0.02
N ILE A 318 -20.32 -14.97 -0.95
CA ILE A 318 -21.26 -14.45 -1.96
C ILE A 318 -20.99 -15.05 -3.33
N LYS A 319 -19.73 -15.02 -3.78
CA LYS A 319 -19.31 -15.60 -5.05
C LYS A 319 -18.00 -16.35 -4.87
N LEU A 320 -17.83 -17.37 -5.71
CA LEU A 320 -16.63 -18.19 -5.75
C LEU A 320 -16.09 -18.16 -7.17
N TYR A 321 -14.78 -17.94 -7.31
CA TYR A 321 -14.11 -17.93 -8.60
C TYR A 321 -12.98 -18.95 -8.56
N ARG A 322 -12.93 -19.84 -9.55
CA ARG A 322 -11.78 -20.70 -9.79
C ARG A 322 -10.68 -19.87 -10.43
N ILE A 323 -9.46 -20.03 -9.94
CA ILE A 323 -8.29 -19.38 -10.49
C ILE A 323 -7.23 -20.43 -10.84
N LYS A 324 -6.55 -20.23 -11.97
CA LYS A 324 -5.44 -21.06 -12.40
C LYS A 324 -4.28 -20.18 -12.85
N LEU A 325 -3.22 -20.13 -12.04
CA LEU A 325 -1.94 -19.53 -12.40
C LEU A 325 -1.09 -20.61 -13.06
N GLU A 326 -0.78 -20.47 -14.35
CA GLU A 326 0.07 -21.44 -15.07
C GLU A 326 1.44 -21.59 -14.41
N SER A 327 2.00 -20.48 -13.90
CA SER A 327 3.29 -20.44 -13.20
C SER A 327 3.36 -21.36 -11.97
N GLN A 328 2.21 -21.71 -11.37
CA GLN A 328 2.15 -22.59 -10.20
C GLN A 328 1.99 -24.07 -10.56
N GLN A 329 1.48 -24.40 -11.76
CA GLN A 329 0.98 -25.77 -12.03
C GLN A 329 2.11 -26.81 -12.00
N ASP A 330 3.13 -26.62 -12.85
CA ASP A 330 4.22 -27.59 -12.98
C ASP A 330 5.07 -27.69 -11.71
N ALA A 331 5.36 -26.54 -11.10
CA ALA A 331 6.15 -26.48 -9.86
C ALA A 331 5.42 -27.20 -8.72
N PHE A 332 4.11 -26.97 -8.59
CA PHE A 332 3.27 -27.61 -7.59
C PHE A 332 3.20 -29.13 -7.78
N GLU A 333 2.92 -29.62 -8.99
CA GLU A 333 2.83 -31.07 -9.23
C GLU A 333 4.19 -31.77 -9.06
N LYS A 334 5.30 -31.15 -9.50
CA LYS A 334 6.65 -31.66 -9.23
C LYS A 334 6.94 -31.72 -7.72
N CYS A 335 6.57 -30.67 -6.98
CA CYS A 335 6.75 -30.62 -5.54
C CYS A 335 5.93 -31.71 -4.85
N LYS A 336 4.65 -31.86 -5.21
CA LYS A 336 3.73 -32.88 -4.69
C LYS A 336 4.29 -34.29 -4.86
N ASN A 337 4.83 -34.59 -6.04
CA ASN A 337 5.46 -35.88 -6.32
C ASN A 337 6.76 -36.10 -5.52
N ARG A 338 7.47 -35.03 -5.14
CA ARG A 338 8.73 -35.09 -4.41
C ARG A 338 8.56 -35.24 -2.89
N ILE A 339 7.69 -34.46 -2.25
CA ILE A 339 7.76 -34.28 -0.78
C ILE A 339 6.70 -34.99 0.06
N SER A 340 5.53 -35.39 -0.46
CA SER A 340 4.51 -36.25 0.22
C SER A 340 3.09 -36.10 -0.35
N SER A 341 2.24 -37.09 -0.04
CA SER A 341 0.78 -37.19 -0.26
C SER A 341 -0.09 -36.28 0.62
N GLN A 342 0.45 -35.61 1.65
CA GLN A 342 -0.34 -34.74 2.53
C GLN A 342 -0.46 -33.32 1.96
N PHE A 343 -1.63 -33.02 1.42
CA PHE A 343 -2.04 -31.70 0.95
C PHE A 343 -3.26 -31.23 1.76
N ASN A 344 -3.35 -29.93 1.99
CA ASN A 344 -4.47 -29.30 2.70
C ASN A 344 -5.02 -28.15 1.88
N LEU A 345 -6.34 -27.96 1.91
CA LEU A 345 -6.98 -26.74 1.45
C LEU A 345 -6.97 -25.74 2.59
N LEU A 346 -6.26 -24.63 2.43
CA LEU A 346 -6.05 -23.65 3.50
C LEU A 346 -6.37 -22.22 3.04
N TRP A 347 -6.78 -21.41 4.01
CA TRP A 347 -7.19 -20.03 3.78
C TRP A 347 -6.00 -19.09 3.80
N HIS A 348 -5.93 -18.17 2.83
CA HIS A 348 -4.98 -17.07 2.82
C HIS A 348 -5.72 -15.74 2.66
N GLY A 349 -5.72 -14.94 3.71
CA GLY A 349 -6.30 -13.61 3.72
C GLY A 349 -5.25 -12.55 3.41
N THR A 350 -5.65 -11.56 2.62
CA THR A 350 -4.81 -10.45 2.22
C THR A 350 -5.67 -9.23 1.86
N LYS A 351 -5.07 -8.04 1.80
CA LYS A 351 -5.77 -6.81 1.40
C LYS A 351 -6.13 -6.87 -0.08
N THR A 352 -7.22 -6.22 -0.48
CA THR A 352 -7.70 -6.16 -1.88
C THR A 352 -6.62 -5.65 -2.84
N GLN A 353 -5.77 -4.72 -2.37
CA GLN A 353 -4.66 -4.17 -3.15
C GLN A 353 -3.64 -5.19 -3.65
N ASN A 354 -3.44 -6.26 -2.87
CA ASN A 354 -2.47 -7.30 -3.15
C ASN A 354 -2.99 -8.32 -4.16
N LEU A 355 -4.30 -8.35 -4.47
CA LEU A 355 -4.86 -9.43 -5.29
C LEU A 355 -4.29 -9.44 -6.70
N LEU A 356 -4.15 -8.29 -7.37
CA LEU A 356 -3.65 -8.25 -8.75
C LEU A 356 -2.20 -8.74 -8.85
N SER A 357 -1.34 -8.33 -7.90
CA SER A 357 0.06 -8.76 -7.88
C SER A 357 0.19 -10.25 -7.56
N ILE A 358 -0.61 -10.76 -6.61
CA ILE A 358 -0.67 -12.18 -6.28
C ILE A 358 -1.20 -13.01 -7.47
N MET A 359 -2.22 -12.54 -8.18
CA MET A 359 -2.70 -13.22 -9.37
C MET A 359 -1.64 -13.24 -10.48
N SER A 360 -0.83 -12.19 -10.59
CA SER A 360 0.25 -12.11 -11.59
C SER A 360 1.42 -13.04 -11.29
N LYS A 361 1.84 -13.11 -10.02
CA LYS A 361 3.12 -13.72 -9.62
C LYS A 361 2.99 -14.97 -8.74
N GLY A 362 1.80 -15.24 -8.22
CA GLY A 362 1.62 -16.11 -7.06
C GLY A 362 2.03 -15.42 -5.75
N LEU A 363 1.98 -16.18 -4.65
CA LEU A 363 2.46 -15.72 -3.36
C LEU A 363 4.00 -15.71 -3.33
N LEU A 364 4.59 -14.57 -3.03
CA LEU A 364 6.04 -14.40 -2.94
C LEU A 364 6.52 -14.58 -1.51
N LEU A 365 7.61 -15.34 -1.34
CA LEU A 365 8.27 -15.46 -0.04
C LEU A 365 8.65 -14.06 0.48
N PRO A 366 8.68 -13.84 1.81
CA PRO A 366 8.94 -12.52 2.37
C PRO A 366 10.23 -11.85 1.85
N LYS A 367 11.30 -12.62 1.56
CA LYS A 367 12.55 -12.08 0.98
C LYS A 367 12.40 -11.51 -0.43
N LEU A 368 11.37 -11.94 -1.15
CA LEU A 368 11.05 -11.54 -2.52
C LEU A 368 9.85 -10.58 -2.60
N SER A 369 9.15 -10.35 -1.47
CA SER A 369 8.04 -9.42 -1.39
C SER A 369 8.54 -7.99 -1.06
N PRO A 370 7.98 -6.95 -1.69
CA PRO A 370 8.15 -5.58 -1.22
C PRO A 370 7.49 -5.38 0.15
N GLY A 371 8.07 -4.54 1.02
CA GLY A 371 7.45 -4.12 2.29
C GLY A 371 8.12 -4.66 3.57
N GLU A 372 7.76 -4.08 4.71
CA GLU A 372 8.26 -4.51 6.03
C GLU A 372 7.55 -5.77 6.54
N LYS A 373 8.36 -6.69 7.08
CA LYS A 373 7.91 -7.97 7.61
C LYS A 373 7.60 -7.85 9.09
N VAL A 374 6.42 -7.36 9.45
CA VAL A 374 6.00 -7.34 10.86
C VAL A 374 5.26 -8.64 11.19
N GLY A 375 5.71 -9.36 12.24
CA GLY A 375 4.91 -10.41 12.87
C GLY A 375 5.10 -11.86 12.40
N ALA A 376 6.16 -12.18 11.65
CA ALA A 376 6.44 -13.56 11.24
C ALA A 376 7.00 -14.41 12.42
N MET A 377 6.13 -14.91 13.30
CA MET A 377 6.50 -15.69 14.49
C MET A 377 7.28 -16.99 14.17
N PHE A 378 7.20 -17.48 12.93
CA PHE A 378 7.72 -18.78 12.50
C PHE A 378 8.63 -18.68 11.27
N GLY A 379 9.28 -17.52 11.08
CA GLY A 379 10.29 -17.31 10.04
C GLY A 379 9.75 -16.79 8.72
N ASP A 380 10.65 -16.64 7.74
CA ASP A 380 10.38 -16.07 6.42
C ASP A 380 9.62 -17.05 5.48
N GLY A 381 8.42 -17.46 5.89
CA GLY A 381 7.56 -18.36 5.12
C GLY A 381 6.27 -17.72 4.61
N LEU A 382 5.45 -18.53 3.95
CA LEU A 382 4.12 -18.20 3.46
C LEU A 382 3.09 -18.78 4.43
N TYR A 383 2.22 -17.90 4.94
CA TYR A 383 1.32 -18.18 6.05
C TYR A 383 -0.10 -18.49 5.58
N PHE A 384 -0.68 -19.52 6.19
CA PHE A 384 -2.02 -20.01 5.95
C PHE A 384 -2.72 -20.36 7.26
N ALA A 385 -4.05 -20.42 7.23
CA ALA A 385 -4.85 -20.87 8.35
C ALA A 385 -5.86 -21.95 7.93
N ASN A 386 -6.13 -22.88 8.85
CA ASN A 386 -7.24 -23.82 8.73
C ASN A 386 -8.58 -23.21 9.20
N GLN A 387 -8.58 -22.00 9.75
CA GLN A 387 -9.77 -21.27 10.19
C GLN A 387 -10.05 -20.06 9.30
N SER A 388 -11.23 -20.00 8.68
CA SER A 388 -11.61 -18.94 7.73
C SER A 388 -11.58 -17.55 8.39
N THR A 389 -12.12 -17.42 9.60
CA THR A 389 -12.16 -16.14 10.32
C THR A 389 -10.80 -15.65 10.77
N LYS A 390 -9.79 -16.53 10.87
CA LYS A 390 -8.41 -16.11 11.14
C LYS A 390 -7.84 -15.39 9.93
N SER A 391 -7.96 -16.00 8.75
CA SER A 391 -7.50 -15.39 7.50
C SER A 391 -8.28 -14.11 7.16
N LEU A 392 -9.59 -14.06 7.42
CA LEU A 392 -10.40 -12.84 7.22
C LEU A 392 -9.91 -11.63 8.00
N ASN A 393 -9.22 -11.80 9.13
CA ASN A 393 -8.65 -10.68 9.87
C ASN A 393 -7.55 -9.94 9.08
N TYR A 394 -6.95 -10.57 8.08
CA TYR A 394 -5.95 -9.98 7.19
C TYR A 394 -6.53 -9.36 5.92
N CYS A 395 -7.83 -9.53 5.67
CA CYS A 395 -8.57 -8.87 4.58
C CYS A 395 -9.00 -7.45 4.98
N ASP A 396 -9.41 -6.60 4.03
CA ASP A 396 -9.88 -5.23 4.33
C ASP A 396 -11.07 -5.22 5.32
N GLY A 397 -11.15 -4.25 6.24
CA GLY A 397 -12.22 -4.18 7.25
C GLY A 397 -12.25 -5.26 8.34
N GLY A 398 -11.23 -6.13 8.42
CA GLY A 398 -10.95 -7.03 9.55
C GLY A 398 -10.31 -6.31 10.75
N LEU A 399 -10.02 -7.03 11.85
CA LEU A 399 -9.43 -6.42 13.06
C LEU A 399 -8.13 -5.64 12.77
N TRP A 400 -7.35 -6.09 11.77
CA TRP A 400 -6.06 -5.52 11.37
C TRP A 400 -6.14 -4.52 10.21
N THR A 401 -7.33 -4.08 9.79
CA THR A 401 -7.48 -3.27 8.57
C THR A 401 -8.60 -2.23 8.66
N GLN A 402 -8.86 -1.69 9.86
CA GLN A 402 -9.96 -0.79 10.20
C GLN A 402 -10.15 0.39 9.21
N ASN A 403 -10.97 0.18 8.17
CA ASN A 403 -11.53 1.23 7.35
C ASN A 403 -13.04 1.02 7.25
N SER A 404 -13.78 2.04 7.68
CA SER A 404 -15.19 1.93 8.04
C SER A 404 -16.17 2.52 7.02
N ASN A 405 -15.74 2.86 5.79
CA ASN A 405 -16.64 3.48 4.83
C ASN A 405 -16.61 2.77 3.46
N ASP A 406 -17.82 2.32 3.09
CA ASP A 406 -18.36 2.05 1.75
C ASP A 406 -18.22 0.68 1.07
N ASN A 407 -17.51 -0.32 1.61
CA ASN A 407 -17.57 -1.66 1.03
C ASN A 407 -17.47 -2.80 2.05
N ASN A 408 -18.57 -3.55 2.19
CA ASN A 408 -18.63 -4.75 3.03
C ASN A 408 -18.01 -5.98 2.38
N THR A 409 -17.58 -5.86 1.12
CA THR A 409 -17.09 -6.99 0.34
C THR A 409 -15.57 -7.04 0.36
N VAL A 410 -15.06 -8.17 0.82
CA VAL A 410 -13.63 -8.54 0.86
C VAL A 410 -13.35 -9.75 0.00
N TYR A 411 -12.06 -9.99 -0.24
CA TYR A 411 -11.61 -11.14 -1.00
C TYR A 411 -10.59 -11.95 -0.22
N MET A 412 -10.66 -13.27 -0.36
CA MET A 412 -9.75 -14.23 0.31
C MET A 412 -9.42 -15.37 -0.65
N PHE A 413 -8.21 -15.91 -0.56
CA PHE A 413 -7.82 -17.08 -1.34
C PHE A 413 -8.08 -18.38 -0.56
N LEU A 414 -8.47 -19.43 -1.29
CA LEU A 414 -8.37 -20.82 -0.87
C LEU A 414 -7.31 -21.50 -1.73
N ALA A 415 -6.31 -22.09 -1.08
CA ALA A 415 -5.13 -22.64 -1.74
C ALA A 415 -4.93 -24.10 -1.38
N SER A 416 -4.51 -24.90 -2.35
CA SER A 416 -3.89 -26.19 -2.13
C SER A 416 -2.46 -25.97 -1.63
N VAL A 417 -2.17 -26.47 -0.44
CA VAL A 417 -0.88 -26.33 0.23
C VAL A 417 -0.31 -27.70 0.56
N ILE A 418 0.86 -28.00 0.02
CA ILE A 418 1.61 -29.22 0.31
C ILE A 418 2.38 -29.01 1.61
N THR A 419 1.81 -29.47 2.71
CA THR A 419 2.46 -29.39 4.03
C THR A 419 3.51 -30.48 4.19
N GLY A 420 3.35 -31.60 3.50
CA GLY A 420 4.18 -32.78 3.67
C GLY A 420 4.32 -33.19 5.14
N ASN A 421 5.50 -33.69 5.52
CA ASN A 421 5.82 -33.90 6.93
C ASN A 421 6.01 -32.54 7.63
N HIS A 422 5.07 -32.15 8.49
CA HIS A 422 5.09 -30.86 9.17
C HIS A 422 5.69 -30.96 10.58
N PHE A 423 6.45 -29.94 10.97
CA PHE A 423 6.96 -29.80 12.33
C PHE A 423 6.02 -28.95 13.18
N VAL A 424 5.78 -29.34 14.43
CA VAL A 424 4.98 -28.55 15.38
C VAL A 424 5.92 -27.85 16.36
N PRO A 425 6.23 -26.55 16.15
CA PRO A 425 7.14 -25.82 17.02
C PRO A 425 6.54 -25.62 18.43
N SER A 426 7.38 -25.44 19.44
CA SER A 426 6.96 -25.13 20.82
C SER A 426 6.71 -23.64 21.09
N GLY A 427 7.09 -22.78 20.14
CA GLY A 427 7.00 -21.33 20.25
C GLY A 427 7.60 -20.66 19.02
N PRO A 428 7.79 -19.33 19.03
CA PRO A 428 8.34 -18.60 17.89
C PRO A 428 9.73 -19.11 17.47
N VAL A 429 9.96 -19.26 16.17
CA VAL A 429 11.22 -19.74 15.57
C VAL A 429 11.48 -19.00 14.27
N SER A 430 12.68 -18.47 14.06
CA SER A 430 13.03 -17.75 12.82
C SER A 430 13.60 -18.65 11.72
N ASN A 431 14.14 -19.81 12.10
CA ASN A 431 14.78 -20.75 11.18
C ASN A 431 13.74 -21.61 10.43
N PRO A 432 14.09 -22.11 9.23
CA PRO A 432 13.26 -23.10 8.53
C PRO A 432 13.13 -24.40 9.37
N PRO A 433 12.16 -25.27 9.03
CA PRO A 433 11.91 -26.51 9.75
C PRO A 433 13.17 -27.39 9.83
N PRO A 434 13.31 -28.21 10.89
CA PRO A 434 14.40 -29.17 10.99
C PRO A 434 14.45 -30.12 9.79
N GLU A 435 15.61 -30.71 9.55
CA GLU A 435 15.80 -31.69 8.47
C GLU A 435 14.74 -32.81 8.54
N GLY A 436 14.19 -33.19 7.39
CA GLY A 436 13.10 -34.16 7.28
C GLY A 436 11.69 -33.57 7.44
N PHE A 437 11.55 -32.27 7.74
CA PHE A 437 10.28 -31.55 7.74
C PHE A 437 10.21 -30.50 6.63
N HIS A 438 9.00 -30.26 6.12
CA HIS A 438 8.75 -29.43 4.93
C HIS A 438 7.94 -28.17 5.23
N SER A 439 7.30 -28.12 6.39
CA SER A 439 6.45 -27.01 6.80
C SER A 439 6.39 -26.92 8.33
N TYR A 440 5.88 -25.81 8.84
CA TYR A 440 5.40 -25.73 10.22
C TYR A 440 3.88 -25.89 10.28
N TRP A 441 3.42 -26.53 11.35
CA TRP A 441 2.06 -26.45 11.84
C TRP A 441 2.12 -25.97 13.28
N ALA A 442 2.16 -24.66 13.46
CA ALA A 442 2.07 -24.06 14.79
C ALA A 442 0.66 -24.30 15.33
N LYS A 443 0.54 -25.00 16.47
CA LYS A 443 -0.75 -25.41 17.04
C LYS A 443 -1.16 -24.52 18.18
N ALA A 444 -2.46 -24.20 18.23
CA ALA A 444 -3.07 -23.51 19.35
C ALA A 444 -2.77 -24.24 20.68
N GLY A 445 -2.38 -23.49 21.70
CA GLY A 445 -2.04 -24.03 23.02
C GLY A 445 -0.72 -24.82 23.11
N LYS A 446 -0.01 -25.03 22.00
CA LYS A 446 1.31 -25.70 21.98
C LYS A 446 2.44 -24.80 21.46
N SER A 447 2.15 -23.99 20.44
CA SER A 447 3.16 -23.17 19.75
C SER A 447 3.11 -21.71 20.17
N GLN A 448 2.56 -21.40 21.35
CA GLN A 448 2.35 -20.04 21.86
C GLN A 448 1.49 -19.14 20.94
N VAL A 449 0.62 -19.77 20.15
CA VAL A 449 -0.39 -19.10 19.34
C VAL A 449 -1.78 -19.42 19.88
N LEU A 450 -2.71 -18.50 19.68
CA LEU A 450 -4.12 -18.69 20.06
C LEU A 450 -4.88 -19.58 19.07
N ASN A 451 -4.40 -19.64 17.82
CA ASN A 451 -5.02 -20.38 16.73
C ASN A 451 -3.92 -20.94 15.84
N ASP A 452 -4.18 -22.06 15.18
CA ASP A 452 -3.21 -22.71 14.32
C ASP A 452 -2.67 -21.78 13.22
N GLU A 453 -1.40 -21.97 12.85
CA GLU A 453 -0.76 -21.37 11.69
C GLU A 453 0.01 -22.42 10.94
N ILE A 454 -0.18 -22.44 9.62
CA ILE A 454 0.53 -23.36 8.74
C ILE A 454 1.46 -22.50 7.89
N ILE A 455 2.75 -22.86 7.90
CA ILE A 455 3.80 -22.08 7.24
C ILE A 455 4.59 -22.99 6.31
N VAL A 456 4.67 -22.61 5.04
CA VAL A 456 5.51 -23.27 4.03
C VAL A 456 6.61 -22.34 3.57
N PHE A 457 7.75 -22.90 3.13
CA PHE A 457 8.97 -22.13 2.86
C PHE A 457 9.39 -22.15 1.39
N SER A 458 8.54 -22.72 0.52
CA SER A 458 8.70 -22.68 -0.93
C SER A 458 7.38 -22.30 -1.59
N ALA A 459 7.44 -21.45 -2.62
CA ALA A 459 6.29 -21.14 -3.47
C ALA A 459 5.79 -22.38 -4.23
N ASP A 460 6.67 -23.35 -4.51
CA ASP A 460 6.33 -24.60 -5.18
C ASP A 460 5.38 -25.48 -4.33
N GLN A 461 5.22 -25.19 -3.04
CA GLN A 461 4.29 -25.91 -2.15
C GLN A 461 2.85 -25.40 -2.29
N ILE A 462 2.59 -24.37 -3.10
CA ILE A 462 1.33 -23.65 -3.11
C ILE A 462 0.76 -23.61 -4.53
N ARG A 463 -0.53 -23.89 -4.62
CA ARG A 463 -1.36 -23.56 -5.78
C ARG A 463 -2.60 -22.83 -5.29
N LEU A 464 -2.85 -21.63 -5.82
CA LEU A 464 -4.11 -20.92 -5.57
C LEU A 464 -5.20 -21.57 -6.42
N ASP A 465 -6.28 -22.03 -5.80
CA ASP A 465 -7.37 -22.71 -6.51
C ASP A 465 -8.62 -21.83 -6.62
N TYR A 466 -8.93 -21.05 -5.58
CA TYR A 466 -10.12 -20.20 -5.58
C TYR A 466 -9.89 -18.80 -4.99
N ILE A 467 -10.65 -17.84 -5.52
CA ILE A 467 -10.91 -16.52 -4.91
C ILE A 467 -12.34 -16.53 -4.38
N LEU A 468 -12.50 -16.18 -3.10
CA LEU A 468 -13.78 -16.03 -2.45
C LEU A 468 -14.12 -14.54 -2.38
N GLU A 469 -15.32 -14.18 -2.82
CA GLU A 469 -15.92 -12.86 -2.57
C GLU A 469 -16.85 -12.97 -1.37
N ILE A 470 -16.52 -12.27 -0.29
CA ILE A 470 -17.12 -12.44 1.02
C ILE A 470 -17.71 -11.11 1.47
N GLN A 471 -18.92 -11.12 2.00
CA GLN A 471 -19.55 -9.93 2.54
C GLN A 471 -19.61 -9.99 4.06
N TYR A 472 -19.20 -8.91 4.73
CA TYR A 472 -19.50 -8.69 6.14
C TYR A 472 -20.94 -8.20 6.30
N ASP A 473 -21.67 -8.79 7.24
CA ASP A 473 -22.97 -8.26 7.64
C ASP A 473 -22.76 -6.97 8.44
N CYS A 474 -23.28 -5.85 7.93
CA CYS A 474 -23.21 -4.53 8.57
C CYS A 474 -24.53 -4.11 9.19
N ASN A 475 -25.52 -5.00 9.26
CA ASN A 475 -26.69 -4.78 10.08
C ASN A 475 -26.29 -4.92 11.56
N LEU A 476 -25.93 -3.78 12.15
CA LEU A 476 -25.94 -3.54 13.59
C LEU A 476 -27.31 -2.98 13.99
#